data_AF-A0A1G8ZQ70-F1
#
_entry.id   AF-A0A1G8ZQ70-F1
#
_cell.length_a   1.000
_cell.length_b   1.000
_cell.length_c   1.000
_cell.angle_alpha   90.00
_cell.angle_beta   90.00
_cell.angle_gamma   90.00
#
_symmetry.space_group_name_H-M   'P 1'
#
loop_
_entity.id
_entity.type
_entity.pdbx_description
1 polymer ?
#
loop_
_entity_poly.entity_id
_entity_poly.type
_entity_poly.pdbx_seq_one_letter_code
_entity_poly.pdbx_strand_id
1 'polypeptide(L)'
;MATIDEIDRDVYVRIQADLLVVGDSIMTNRHHSSNGNYNEDEPQNKIGGIIPPFSLSGWLRHGMEKVVQKRDTTVCHPGEANANFRKGDVYDRDLNAGYHEKGACVEDANEDDGCVVFDLFGGFNNQCGKIMRRPIQFSPVRDSVDYTRGQAEGHYRRLNRNVVSRNREDNREPLRNTELDAVGNLDGSWHLSFREQKPEFVGLLIEAIDFLDTHKTDFMHQLGGARNFGGGIVDCELINPLYSETELRRVFDRGKDPTNKMGEKDDEWGEEYRPAFVEALEERIEEGW
;
A
#
# COMPACT_ATOMS: atom_id res chain seq x y z
N MET A 1 29.31 6.12 5.00
CA MET A 1 28.42 5.10 5.60
C MET A 1 27.07 5.77 5.58
N ALA A 2 26.18 5.34 4.69
CA ALA A 2 24.86 5.93 4.54
C ALA A 2 24.16 5.98 5.91
N THR A 3 23.68 7.15 6.31
CA THR A 3 23.04 7.32 7.63
C THR A 3 21.55 7.57 7.46
N ILE A 4 20.76 7.01 8.37
CA ILE A 4 19.30 7.23 8.39
C ILE A 4 18.94 8.72 8.50
N ASP A 5 19.85 9.54 9.05
CA ASP A 5 19.72 11.00 9.21
C ASP A 5 19.80 11.79 7.90
N GLU A 6 20.30 11.18 6.82
CA GLU A 6 20.38 11.80 5.49
C GLU A 6 19.08 11.66 4.69
N ILE A 7 18.10 10.93 5.23
CA ILE A 7 16.80 10.68 4.59
C ILE A 7 15.69 11.36 5.39
N ASP A 8 14.75 11.99 4.69
CA ASP A 8 13.56 12.53 5.33
C ASP A 8 12.72 11.41 5.99
N ARG A 9 11.99 11.77 7.04
CA ARG A 9 10.99 10.90 7.67
C ARG A 9 9.80 10.67 6.75
N ASP A 10 9.55 11.60 5.84
CA ASP A 10 8.53 11.50 4.81
C ASP A 10 9.10 10.78 3.58
N VAL A 11 8.49 9.64 3.26
CA VAL A 11 8.83 8.84 2.07
C VAL A 11 7.61 8.69 1.18
N TYR A 12 7.84 8.57 -0.13
CA TYR A 12 6.78 8.59 -1.12
C TYR A 12 6.84 7.33 -1.98
N VAL A 13 5.69 6.68 -2.14
CA VAL A 13 5.55 5.52 -3.03
C VAL A 13 4.74 5.97 -4.23
N ARG A 14 5.28 5.84 -5.43
CA ARG A 14 4.49 6.00 -6.64
C ARG A 14 3.51 4.85 -6.73
N ILE A 15 2.25 5.15 -7.03
CA ILE A 15 1.19 4.17 -7.24
C ILE A 15 0.56 4.46 -8.58
N GLN A 16 0.56 3.46 -9.46
CA GLN A 16 -0.09 3.51 -10.76
C GLN A 16 -1.08 2.37 -10.90
N ALA A 17 -2.23 2.65 -11.50
CA ALA A 17 -3.22 1.64 -11.79
C ALA A 17 -4.05 2.02 -13.02
N ASP A 18 -4.07 1.12 -14.01
CA ASP A 18 -4.91 1.29 -15.19
C ASP A 18 -6.40 1.33 -14.82
N LEU A 19 -6.77 0.51 -13.83
CA LEU A 19 -8.13 0.37 -13.38
C LEU A 19 -8.20 -0.08 -11.92
N LEU A 20 -8.84 0.74 -11.10
CA LEU A 20 -9.23 0.39 -9.75
C LEU A 20 -10.74 0.36 -9.60
N VAL A 21 -11.29 -0.76 -9.15
CA VAL A 21 -12.73 -0.90 -8.93
C VAL A 21 -13.17 -0.10 -7.71
N VAL A 22 -14.20 0.73 -7.89
CA VAL A 22 -14.83 1.46 -6.79
C VAL A 22 -15.72 0.48 -6.02
N GLY A 23 -15.16 -0.11 -4.97
CA GLY A 23 -15.87 -0.88 -3.94
C GLY A 23 -15.72 -0.23 -2.57
N ASP A 24 -15.89 -1.00 -1.49
CA ASP A 24 -15.71 -0.51 -0.10
C ASP A 24 -14.30 0.07 0.16
N SER A 25 -13.35 -0.25 -0.71
CA SER A 25 -11.95 0.12 -0.62
C SER A 25 -11.60 1.46 -1.27
N ILE A 26 -12.50 2.13 -1.99
CA ILE A 26 -12.25 3.41 -2.69
C ILE A 26 -13.48 4.31 -2.57
N MET A 27 -13.31 5.50 -2.01
CA MET A 27 -14.39 6.45 -1.83
C MET A 27 -14.33 7.53 -2.90
N THR A 28 -15.29 7.56 -3.79
CA THR A 28 -15.47 8.67 -4.74
C THR A 28 -16.36 9.77 -4.16
N ASN A 29 -16.19 11.02 -4.61
CA ASN A 29 -17.09 12.12 -4.25
C ASN A 29 -18.56 11.85 -4.67
N ARG A 30 -18.79 10.84 -5.53
CA ARG A 30 -20.12 10.34 -5.92
C ARG A 30 -20.88 9.68 -4.77
N HIS A 31 -20.21 9.09 -3.77
CA HIS A 31 -20.91 8.44 -2.64
C HIS A 31 -21.79 9.40 -1.82
N HIS A 32 -21.57 10.72 -1.92
CA HIS A 32 -22.39 11.73 -1.25
C HIS A 32 -23.51 12.30 -2.13
N SER A 33 -23.48 12.05 -3.44
CA SER A 33 -24.44 12.58 -4.40
C SER A 33 -25.23 11.42 -5.02
N SER A 34 -26.40 11.13 -4.43
CA SER A 34 -27.48 10.24 -4.90
C SER A 34 -27.19 9.40 -6.17
N ASN A 35 -27.15 8.06 -6.02
CA ASN A 35 -26.90 7.05 -7.07
C ASN A 35 -27.72 7.16 -8.38
N GLY A 36 -28.68 8.10 -8.49
CA GLY A 36 -29.59 8.24 -9.64
C GLY A 36 -29.36 9.44 -10.58
N ASN A 37 -28.46 10.40 -10.26
CA ASN A 37 -28.37 11.68 -11.00
C ASN A 37 -27.08 11.83 -11.83
N TYR A 38 -26.54 10.74 -12.40
CA TYR A 38 -25.35 10.85 -13.25
C TYR A 38 -25.71 11.29 -14.68
N ASN A 39 -25.10 12.38 -15.14
CA ASN A 39 -25.14 12.84 -16.52
C ASN A 39 -23.70 12.97 -17.07
N GLU A 40 -23.35 12.26 -18.13
CA GLU A 40 -21.98 12.24 -18.67
C GLU A 40 -21.43 13.61 -19.09
N ASP A 41 -22.32 14.55 -19.42
CA ASP A 41 -21.96 15.91 -19.86
C ASP A 41 -21.89 16.93 -18.71
N GLU A 42 -22.18 16.53 -17.46
CA GLU A 42 -22.18 17.47 -16.34
C GLU A 42 -20.76 17.81 -15.88
N PRO A 43 -20.37 19.11 -15.83
CA PRO A 43 -19.04 19.52 -15.36
C PRO A 43 -18.74 19.15 -13.90
N GLN A 44 -19.77 18.89 -13.09
CA GLN A 44 -19.65 18.40 -11.71
C GLN A 44 -19.25 16.92 -11.63
N ASN A 45 -19.32 16.17 -12.74
CA ASN A 45 -18.86 14.78 -12.81
C ASN A 45 -17.34 14.63 -13.01
N LYS A 46 -16.58 15.72 -12.79
CA LYS A 46 -15.14 15.73 -12.45
C LYS A 46 -14.93 15.16 -11.03
N ILE A 47 -15.30 13.90 -10.86
CA ILE A 47 -15.36 13.23 -9.57
C ILE A 47 -13.94 12.85 -9.15
N GLY A 48 -13.38 13.62 -8.23
CA GLY A 48 -12.26 13.17 -7.41
C GLY A 48 -12.69 12.15 -6.37
N GLY A 49 -11.73 11.65 -5.60
CA GLY A 49 -12.02 10.71 -4.54
C GLY A 49 -10.79 10.43 -3.68
N ILE A 50 -10.89 9.40 -2.86
CA ILE A 50 -9.91 9.01 -1.88
C ILE A 50 -9.74 7.49 -1.92
N ILE A 51 -8.50 7.02 -2.00
CA ILE A 51 -8.13 5.67 -1.59
C ILE A 51 -7.87 5.73 -0.07
N PRO A 52 -8.71 5.10 0.76
CA PRO A 52 -8.64 5.23 2.21
C PRO A 52 -7.32 4.66 2.76
N PRO A 53 -6.83 5.20 3.89
CA PRO A 53 -5.61 4.71 4.54
C PRO A 53 -5.71 3.24 4.96
N PHE A 54 -6.92 2.78 5.31
CA PHE A 54 -7.15 1.42 5.76
C PHE A 54 -6.84 0.38 4.67
N SER A 55 -7.31 0.61 3.43
CA SER A 55 -7.05 -0.26 2.30
C SER A 55 -5.55 -0.34 1.96
N LEU A 56 -4.92 0.83 1.85
CA LEU A 56 -3.48 0.96 1.56
C LEU A 56 -2.64 0.33 2.67
N SER A 57 -3.04 0.55 3.93
CA SER A 57 -2.37 -0.05 5.07
C SER A 57 -2.45 -1.56 5.10
N GLY A 58 -3.63 -2.13 4.85
CA GLY A 58 -3.79 -3.59 4.88
C GLY A 58 -2.94 -4.25 3.80
N TRP A 59 -2.89 -3.61 2.63
CA TRP A 59 -2.08 -4.02 1.50
C TRP A 59 -0.57 -3.94 1.79
N LEU A 60 -0.08 -2.79 2.27
CA LEU A 60 1.33 -2.63 2.63
C LEU A 60 1.74 -3.59 3.75
N ARG A 61 0.94 -3.70 4.82
CA ARG A 61 1.21 -4.64 5.92
C ARG A 61 1.32 -6.06 5.37
N HIS A 62 0.45 -6.44 4.44
CA HIS A 62 0.49 -7.77 3.83
C HIS A 62 1.79 -8.01 3.03
N GLY A 63 2.26 -7.02 2.26
CA GLY A 63 3.57 -7.10 1.60
C GLY A 63 4.71 -7.28 2.59
N MET A 64 4.73 -6.45 3.64
CA MET A 64 5.73 -6.51 4.71
C MET A 64 5.71 -7.85 5.47
N GLU A 65 4.52 -8.38 5.78
CA GLU A 65 4.36 -9.72 6.37
C GLU A 65 5.00 -10.79 5.48
N LYS A 66 4.80 -10.72 4.16
CA LYS A 66 5.35 -11.71 3.21
C LYS A 66 6.86 -11.64 3.08
N VAL A 67 7.43 -10.44 3.12
CA VAL A 67 8.89 -10.22 3.11
C VAL A 67 9.54 -10.90 4.32
N VAL A 68 8.95 -10.72 5.50
CA VAL A 68 9.47 -11.29 6.76
C VAL A 68 9.25 -12.80 6.79
N GLN A 69 8.06 -13.29 6.41
CA GLN A 69 7.76 -14.73 6.34
C GLN A 69 8.65 -15.50 5.36
N LYS A 70 9.13 -14.86 4.28
CA LYS A 70 10.07 -15.47 3.33
C LYS A 70 11.48 -15.71 3.90
N ARG A 71 11.80 -15.09 5.04
CA ARG A 71 13.07 -15.26 5.77
C ARG A 71 12.89 -16.23 6.95
N ASP A 72 11.97 -17.19 6.82
CA ASP A 72 11.69 -18.27 7.78
C ASP A 72 11.39 -17.82 9.23
N THR A 73 10.90 -16.59 9.40
CA THR A 73 10.44 -16.06 10.68
C THR A 73 8.93 -15.83 10.69
N THR A 74 8.38 -15.60 11.87
CA THR A 74 6.94 -15.37 12.06
C THR A 74 6.65 -13.89 12.32
N VAL A 75 5.46 -13.44 11.91
CA VAL A 75 5.01 -12.05 12.11
C VAL A 75 3.78 -11.97 13.00
N CYS A 76 3.64 -10.82 13.67
CA CYS A 76 2.54 -10.61 14.60
C CYS A 76 1.17 -10.69 13.90
N HIS A 77 0.29 -11.54 14.42
CA HIS A 77 -1.05 -11.72 13.88
C HIS A 77 -1.87 -10.42 13.94
N PRO A 78 -2.60 -10.02 12.86
CA PRO A 78 -3.36 -8.77 12.83
C PRO A 78 -4.56 -8.75 13.80
N GLY A 79 -5.22 -9.90 13.99
CA GLY A 79 -6.40 -10.08 14.84
C GLY A 79 -6.06 -10.70 16.20
N GLU A 80 -6.89 -10.43 17.20
CA GLU A 80 -6.79 -11.07 18.52
C GLU A 80 -7.35 -12.49 18.50
N ALA A 81 -6.80 -13.39 19.33
CA ALA A 81 -7.22 -14.78 19.43
C ALA A 81 -8.70 -14.95 19.86
N ASN A 82 -9.22 -13.98 20.62
CA ASN A 82 -10.58 -13.95 21.15
C ASN A 82 -11.56 -13.13 20.29
N ALA A 83 -11.15 -12.60 19.14
CA ALA A 83 -12.03 -11.78 18.31
C ALA A 83 -13.26 -12.58 17.86
N ASN A 84 -14.46 -11.97 17.97
CA ASN A 84 -15.77 -12.58 17.65
C ASN A 84 -15.93 -13.12 16.22
N PHE A 85 -14.93 -12.95 15.35
CA PHE A 85 -14.89 -13.43 13.97
C PHE A 85 -14.19 -14.78 13.80
N ARG A 86 -13.94 -15.53 14.90
CA ARG A 86 -13.36 -16.87 14.88
C ARG A 86 -14.27 -17.85 14.14
N LYS A 87 -14.19 -17.86 12.80
CA LYS A 87 -14.43 -19.09 12.03
C LYS A 87 -13.39 -20.07 12.53
N GLY A 88 -13.83 -21.18 13.12
CA GLY A 88 -13.08 -22.04 14.05
C GLY A 88 -11.59 -22.22 13.71
N ASP A 89 -11.28 -22.45 12.43
CA ASP A 89 -9.94 -22.86 11.99
C ASP A 89 -9.12 -21.73 11.33
N VAL A 90 -9.67 -20.52 11.16
CA VAL A 90 -8.96 -19.43 10.44
C VAL A 90 -7.74 -18.97 11.23
N TYR A 91 -7.90 -18.77 12.53
CA TYR A 91 -6.82 -18.30 13.39
C TYR A 91 -5.66 -19.32 13.45
N ASP A 92 -5.98 -20.58 13.70
CA ASP A 92 -4.97 -21.64 13.79
C ASP A 92 -4.28 -21.89 12.43
N ARG A 93 -5.01 -21.75 11.32
CA ARG A 93 -4.41 -21.81 9.98
C ARG A 93 -3.45 -20.64 9.75
N ASP A 94 -3.81 -19.44 10.19
CA ASP A 94 -2.95 -18.27 10.04
C ASP A 94 -1.69 -18.45 10.90
N LEU A 95 -1.77 -18.99 12.13
CA LEU A 95 -0.57 -19.35 12.90
C LEU A 95 0.37 -20.30 12.15
N ASN A 96 -0.20 -21.36 11.53
CA ASN A 96 0.56 -22.29 10.69
C ASN A 96 1.09 -21.67 9.38
N ALA A 97 0.63 -20.47 9.00
CA ALA A 97 1.02 -19.76 7.79
C ALA A 97 2.12 -18.71 8.07
N GLY A 98 2.82 -18.80 9.20
CA GLY A 98 3.93 -17.91 9.54
C GLY A 98 3.51 -16.69 10.36
N TYR A 99 2.41 -16.79 11.12
CA TYR A 99 2.04 -15.79 12.12
C TYR A 99 2.28 -16.35 13.53
N HIS A 100 2.69 -15.51 14.46
CA HIS A 100 2.65 -15.81 15.90
C HIS A 100 1.47 -15.10 16.55
N GLU A 101 1.09 -15.57 17.75
CA GLU A 101 -0.02 -14.97 18.50
C GLU A 101 0.19 -13.47 18.71
N LYS A 102 -0.87 -12.69 18.53
CA LYS A 102 -0.78 -11.23 18.61
C LYS A 102 -0.30 -10.81 20.00
N GLY A 103 0.82 -10.10 20.05
CA GLY A 103 1.43 -9.64 21.29
C GLY A 103 2.35 -10.65 21.98
N ALA A 104 2.51 -11.87 21.43
CA ALA A 104 3.49 -12.83 21.96
C ALA A 104 4.95 -12.35 21.80
N CYS A 105 5.17 -11.37 20.92
CA CYS A 105 6.49 -10.80 20.66
C CYS A 105 6.91 -9.66 21.59
N VAL A 106 6.21 -9.45 22.69
CA VAL A 106 6.57 -8.45 23.70
C VAL A 106 6.30 -9.02 25.09
N GLU A 107 7.25 -8.92 26.01
CA GLU A 107 7.04 -9.26 27.42
C GLU A 107 6.52 -8.02 28.17
N ASP A 108 7.17 -6.87 27.98
CA ASP A 108 6.66 -5.55 28.33
C ASP A 108 6.63 -4.67 27.08
N ALA A 109 5.42 -4.32 26.64
CA ALA A 109 5.25 -3.47 25.48
C ALA A 109 6.01 -2.14 25.62
N ASN A 110 6.17 -1.57 26.82
CA ASN A 110 6.85 -0.29 26.98
C ASN A 110 8.38 -0.36 26.86
N GLU A 111 8.96 -1.55 26.94
CA GLU A 111 10.41 -1.77 26.91
C GLU A 111 10.85 -2.56 25.67
N ASP A 112 9.96 -3.40 25.13
CA ASP A 112 10.22 -4.29 24.01
C ASP A 112 9.61 -3.76 22.70
N ASP A 113 10.46 -3.60 21.68
CA ASP A 113 10.00 -3.30 20.31
C ASP A 113 9.29 -4.49 19.65
N GLY A 114 9.58 -5.72 20.11
CA GLY A 114 9.08 -6.96 19.54
C GLY A 114 9.43 -7.16 18.06
N CYS A 115 8.61 -7.93 17.33
CA CYS A 115 8.87 -8.17 15.91
C CYS A 115 8.74 -6.87 15.09
N VAL A 116 9.53 -6.74 14.02
CA VAL A 116 9.58 -5.52 13.19
C VAL A 116 8.22 -5.07 12.65
N VAL A 117 7.30 -6.00 12.36
CA VAL A 117 5.94 -5.67 11.92
C VAL A 117 5.09 -5.08 13.05
N PHE A 118 5.26 -5.59 14.28
CA PHE A 118 4.59 -5.05 15.44
C PHE A 118 5.13 -3.66 15.78
N ASP A 119 6.46 -3.50 15.84
CA ASP A 119 7.11 -2.21 16.10
C ASP A 119 6.62 -1.12 15.12
N LEU A 120 6.57 -1.47 13.83
CA LEU A 120 6.18 -0.54 12.78
C LEU A 120 4.68 -0.18 12.80
N PHE A 121 3.78 -1.16 12.96
CA PHE A 121 2.33 -0.93 12.85
C PHE A 121 1.61 -0.70 14.19
N GLY A 122 2.17 -1.16 15.30
CA GLY A 122 1.59 -1.16 16.63
C GLY A 122 0.22 -1.87 16.68
N GLY A 123 -0.69 -1.35 17.50
CA GLY A 123 -2.10 -1.79 17.54
C GLY A 123 -2.42 -2.86 18.58
N PHE A 124 -1.58 -2.99 19.60
CA PHE A 124 -1.82 -3.76 20.83
C PHE A 124 -1.34 -2.99 22.05
N ASN A 125 -1.92 -3.22 23.23
CA ASN A 125 -1.52 -2.57 24.51
C ASN A 125 -1.34 -1.04 24.45
N ASN A 126 -2.20 -0.36 23.67
CA ASN A 126 -2.14 1.10 23.48
C ASN A 126 -0.83 1.61 22.82
N GLN A 127 -0.09 0.72 22.16
CA GLN A 127 1.11 1.07 21.40
C GLN A 127 0.74 1.62 20.02
N CYS A 128 1.15 2.87 19.81
CA CYS A 128 1.05 3.52 18.52
C CYS A 128 2.11 2.96 17.56
N GLY A 129 1.71 2.55 16.36
CA GLY A 129 2.67 2.26 15.30
C GLY A 129 3.55 3.46 14.95
N LYS A 130 4.76 3.16 14.49
CA LYS A 130 5.79 4.13 14.09
C LYS A 130 5.67 4.62 12.65
N ILE A 131 4.78 4.03 11.82
CA ILE A 131 4.45 4.55 10.47
C ILE A 131 3.03 5.13 10.35
N MET A 132 2.96 6.35 9.83
CA MET A 132 1.73 6.99 9.40
C MET A 132 1.51 6.78 7.90
N ARG A 133 0.35 6.24 7.55
CA ARG A 133 -0.09 6.01 6.17
C ARG A 133 -1.14 7.04 5.82
N ARG A 134 -0.85 8.00 4.93
CA ARG A 134 -1.85 8.98 4.50
C ARG A 134 -2.81 8.39 3.46
N PRO A 135 -4.05 8.89 3.35
CA PRO A 135 -4.91 8.56 2.22
C PRO A 135 -4.31 9.08 0.93
N ILE A 136 -4.71 8.50 -0.21
CA ILE A 136 -4.41 9.09 -1.52
C ILE A 136 -5.65 9.80 -2.00
N GLN A 137 -5.59 11.12 -2.09
CA GLN A 137 -6.64 11.89 -2.74
C GLN A 137 -6.36 11.95 -4.24
N PHE A 138 -7.36 11.62 -5.06
CA PHE A 138 -7.20 11.70 -6.51
C PHE A 138 -8.15 12.72 -7.15
N SER A 139 -7.70 13.30 -8.25
CA SER A 139 -8.44 14.29 -9.05
C SER A 139 -8.29 13.98 -10.53
N PRO A 140 -9.34 14.17 -11.35
CA PRO A 140 -9.23 14.11 -12.81
C PRO A 140 -8.57 15.37 -13.39
N VAL A 141 -8.37 16.42 -12.58
CA VAL A 141 -7.76 17.69 -13.01
C VAL A 141 -6.29 17.70 -12.56
N ARG A 142 -5.38 17.45 -13.51
CA ARG A 142 -3.94 17.32 -13.22
C ARG A 142 -3.34 18.55 -12.52
N ASP A 143 -3.72 19.75 -12.93
CA ASP A 143 -3.21 21.00 -12.34
C ASP A 143 -3.60 21.20 -10.86
N SER A 144 -4.55 20.41 -10.35
CA SER A 144 -4.93 20.42 -8.94
C SER A 144 -4.25 19.34 -8.11
N VAL A 145 -3.37 18.52 -8.70
CA VAL A 145 -2.72 17.39 -8.02
C VAL A 145 -1.42 17.85 -7.36
N ASP A 146 -1.35 17.69 -6.04
CA ASP A 146 -0.15 17.96 -5.25
C ASP A 146 0.50 16.66 -4.77
N TYR A 147 1.48 16.17 -5.54
CA TYR A 147 2.17 14.91 -5.27
C TYR A 147 2.97 14.91 -3.96
N THR A 148 3.38 16.09 -3.45
CA THR A 148 4.08 16.17 -2.16
C THR A 148 3.13 16.02 -0.97
N ARG A 149 1.82 15.96 -1.23
CA ARG A 149 0.77 15.75 -0.21
C ARG A 149 0.05 14.42 -0.36
N GLY A 150 0.64 13.47 -1.09
CA GLY A 150 0.06 12.15 -1.29
C GLY A 150 -1.16 12.17 -2.20
N GLN A 151 -1.10 12.92 -3.30
CA GLN A 151 -2.20 13.00 -4.27
C GLN A 151 -1.89 12.27 -5.58
N ALA A 152 -2.95 11.98 -6.33
CA ALA A 152 -2.90 11.30 -7.61
C ALA A 152 -3.75 11.99 -8.69
N GLU A 153 -3.32 11.88 -9.93
CA GLU A 153 -4.23 12.01 -11.06
C GLU A 153 -5.06 10.72 -11.17
N GLY A 154 -6.36 10.82 -11.42
CA GLY A 154 -7.21 9.65 -11.64
C GLY A 154 -8.53 10.02 -12.29
N HIS A 155 -9.01 9.17 -13.20
CA HIS A 155 -10.18 9.46 -14.01
C HIS A 155 -11.32 8.50 -13.69
N TYR A 156 -12.48 9.03 -13.35
CA TYR A 156 -13.65 8.18 -13.19
C TYR A 156 -14.05 7.53 -14.53
N ARG A 157 -14.33 6.23 -14.50
CA ARG A 157 -14.79 5.44 -15.64
C ARG A 157 -15.96 4.55 -15.22
N ARG A 158 -16.88 4.31 -16.14
CA ARG A 158 -17.90 3.29 -15.99
C ARG A 158 -17.64 2.15 -16.95
N LEU A 159 -17.60 0.94 -16.42
CA LEU A 159 -17.32 -0.28 -17.17
C LEU A 159 -18.57 -1.13 -17.29
N ASN A 160 -18.80 -1.69 -18.48
CA ASN A 160 -19.76 -2.76 -18.66
C ASN A 160 -19.13 -4.10 -18.27
N ARG A 161 -19.80 -4.84 -17.38
CA ARG A 161 -19.34 -6.14 -16.89
C ARG A 161 -20.44 -7.18 -17.03
N ASN A 162 -20.11 -8.28 -17.69
CA ASN A 162 -20.92 -9.48 -17.63
C ASN A 162 -20.63 -10.24 -16.33
N VAL A 163 -21.65 -10.43 -15.49
CA VAL A 163 -21.59 -11.36 -14.37
C VAL A 163 -21.86 -12.74 -14.92
N VAL A 164 -20.84 -13.59 -14.90
CA VAL A 164 -20.88 -14.94 -15.43
C VAL A 164 -21.07 -15.97 -14.31
N SER A 165 -21.58 -17.15 -14.66
CA SER A 165 -21.61 -18.27 -13.73
C SER A 165 -20.21 -18.61 -13.22
N ARG A 166 -20.11 -18.91 -11.93
CA ARG A 166 -18.87 -19.40 -11.29
C ARG A 166 -18.72 -20.92 -11.39
N ASN A 167 -19.78 -21.64 -11.76
CA ASN A 167 -19.72 -23.08 -11.94
C ASN A 167 -18.92 -23.41 -13.21
N ARG A 168 -18.06 -24.41 -13.12
CA ARG A 168 -17.22 -24.84 -14.24
C ARG A 168 -18.05 -25.39 -15.40
N GLU A 169 -19.14 -26.08 -15.09
CA GLU A 169 -20.03 -26.76 -16.05
C GLU A 169 -20.79 -25.77 -16.94
N ASP A 170 -21.07 -24.56 -16.43
CA ASP A 170 -21.83 -23.52 -17.13
C ASP A 170 -20.95 -22.72 -18.12
N ASN A 171 -19.68 -23.09 -18.32
CA ASN A 171 -18.75 -22.46 -19.26
C ASN A 171 -18.69 -20.92 -19.20
N ARG A 172 -18.84 -20.34 -18.00
CA ARG A 172 -18.93 -18.88 -17.79
C ARG A 172 -20.05 -18.21 -18.59
N GLU A 173 -21.20 -18.86 -18.72
CA GLU A 173 -22.39 -18.26 -19.34
C GLU A 173 -22.74 -16.93 -18.64
N PRO A 174 -22.98 -15.84 -19.39
CA PRO A 174 -23.41 -14.56 -18.83
C PRO A 174 -24.79 -14.68 -18.18
N LEU A 175 -24.86 -14.43 -16.87
CA LEU A 175 -26.11 -14.44 -16.10
C LEU A 175 -26.79 -13.07 -16.09
N ARG A 176 -26.00 -11.99 -16.11
CA ARG A 176 -26.49 -10.60 -16.22
C ARG A 176 -25.38 -9.67 -16.71
N ASN A 177 -25.77 -8.55 -17.30
CA ASN A 177 -24.88 -7.42 -17.53
C ASN A 177 -25.09 -6.37 -16.43
N THR A 178 -24.02 -5.77 -15.94
CA THR A 178 -24.05 -4.67 -14.97
C THR A 178 -23.01 -3.63 -15.33
N GLU A 179 -23.30 -2.38 -15.02
CA GLU A 179 -22.30 -1.32 -15.03
C GLU A 179 -21.56 -1.31 -13.68
N LEU A 180 -20.26 -1.02 -13.71
CA LEU A 180 -19.39 -0.91 -12.53
C LEU A 180 -18.59 0.37 -12.61
N ASP A 181 -18.52 1.07 -11.48
CA ASP A 181 -17.68 2.25 -11.32
C ASP A 181 -16.22 1.85 -11.10
N ALA A 182 -15.31 2.57 -11.76
CA ALA A 182 -13.89 2.39 -11.60
C ALA A 182 -13.15 3.73 -11.67
N VAL A 183 -11.97 3.78 -11.06
CA VAL A 183 -10.97 4.84 -11.27
C VAL A 183 -9.98 4.29 -12.28
N GLY A 184 -9.86 4.92 -13.44
CA GLY A 184 -8.91 4.55 -14.48
C GLY A 184 -7.72 5.50 -14.54
N ASN A 185 -6.59 4.99 -15.05
CA ASN A 185 -5.33 5.71 -15.24
C ASN A 185 -4.91 6.47 -13.96
N LEU A 186 -4.98 5.83 -12.80
CA LEU A 186 -4.46 6.42 -11.57
C LEU A 186 -2.94 6.51 -11.69
N ASP A 187 -2.37 7.67 -11.43
CA ASP A 187 -0.92 7.88 -11.31
C ASP A 187 -0.68 8.93 -10.23
N GLY A 188 -0.02 8.53 -9.15
CA GLY A 188 0.17 9.44 -8.03
C GLY A 188 1.18 9.00 -7.00
N SER A 189 1.25 9.83 -5.97
CA SER A 189 2.16 9.66 -4.86
C SER A 189 1.37 9.23 -3.63
N TRP A 190 1.84 8.20 -2.95
CA TRP A 190 1.38 7.80 -1.64
C TRP A 190 2.36 8.28 -0.58
N HIS A 191 1.90 9.16 0.30
CA HIS A 191 2.72 9.76 1.34
C HIS A 191 2.72 8.90 2.62
N LEU A 192 3.90 8.39 2.97
CA LEU A 192 4.20 7.68 4.20
C LEU A 192 5.10 8.54 5.09
N SER A 193 4.91 8.47 6.39
CA SER A 193 5.69 9.29 7.34
C SER A 193 6.06 8.47 8.57
N PHE A 194 7.34 8.39 8.87
CA PHE A 194 7.86 7.72 10.06
C PHE A 194 7.79 8.67 11.27
N ARG A 195 7.05 8.28 12.30
CA ARG A 195 7.07 8.97 13.61
C ARG A 195 8.42 8.80 14.29
N GLU A 196 8.94 7.58 14.17
CA GLU A 196 10.28 7.18 14.55
C GLU A 196 10.84 6.39 13.38
N GLN A 197 12.00 6.82 12.91
CA GLN A 197 12.64 6.29 11.72
C GLN A 197 13.81 5.42 12.16
N LYS A 198 13.82 4.17 11.70
CA LYS A 198 14.90 3.21 11.93
C LYS A 198 15.32 2.59 10.58
N PRO A 199 16.60 2.23 10.40
CA PRO A 199 17.10 1.61 9.17
C PRO A 199 16.27 0.41 8.68
N GLU A 200 15.95 -0.52 9.57
CA GLU A 200 15.18 -1.73 9.30
C GLU A 200 13.75 -1.44 8.83
N PHE A 201 13.15 -0.31 9.23
CA PHE A 201 11.82 0.07 8.75
C PHE A 201 11.85 0.53 7.30
N VAL A 202 12.90 1.25 6.92
CA VAL A 202 13.13 1.64 5.52
C VAL A 202 13.46 0.41 4.70
N GLY A 203 14.30 -0.49 5.20
CA GLY A 203 14.59 -1.79 4.57
C GLY A 203 13.33 -2.60 4.32
N LEU A 204 12.45 -2.72 5.33
CA LEU A 204 11.19 -3.44 5.22
C LEU A 204 10.25 -2.79 4.20
N LEU A 205 10.23 -1.45 4.13
CA LEU A 205 9.43 -0.73 3.14
C LEU A 205 9.95 -1.01 1.72
N ILE A 206 11.26 -0.91 1.48
CA ILE A 206 11.88 -1.19 0.17
C ILE A 206 11.48 -2.59 -0.31
N GLU A 207 11.80 -3.61 0.49
CA GLU A 207 11.54 -5.00 0.13
C GLU A 207 10.05 -5.29 -0.05
N ALA A 208 9.18 -4.63 0.74
CA ALA A 208 7.74 -4.80 0.63
C ALA A 208 7.17 -4.17 -0.65
N ILE A 209 7.64 -2.98 -1.04
CA ILE A 209 7.22 -2.34 -2.29
C ILE A 209 7.69 -3.18 -3.49
N ASP A 210 8.93 -3.64 -3.49
CA ASP A 210 9.45 -4.51 -4.55
C ASP A 210 8.68 -5.84 -4.63
N PHE A 211 8.35 -6.42 -3.47
CA PHE A 211 7.51 -7.62 -3.41
C PHE A 211 6.12 -7.36 -4.01
N LEU A 212 5.44 -6.28 -3.59
CA LEU A 212 4.09 -5.96 -4.03
C LEU A 212 4.05 -5.66 -5.54
N ASP A 213 5.02 -4.94 -6.07
CA ASP A 213 5.11 -4.67 -7.51
C ASP A 213 5.38 -5.95 -8.31
N THR A 214 6.30 -6.80 -7.84
CA THR A 214 6.61 -8.09 -8.48
C THR A 214 5.38 -9.00 -8.54
N HIS A 215 4.51 -8.95 -7.52
CA HIS A 215 3.33 -9.82 -7.40
C HIS A 215 2.02 -9.10 -7.71
N LYS A 216 2.04 -7.94 -8.37
CA LYS A 216 0.85 -7.10 -8.61
C LYS A 216 -0.29 -7.78 -9.36
N THR A 217 0.00 -8.81 -10.14
CA THR A 217 -1.02 -9.60 -10.87
C THR A 217 -1.58 -10.75 -10.04
N ASP A 218 -0.92 -11.16 -8.96
CA ASP A 218 -1.39 -12.19 -8.05
C ASP A 218 -2.57 -11.66 -7.25
N PHE A 219 -3.72 -12.32 -7.38
CA PHE A 219 -4.98 -11.87 -6.76
C PHE A 219 -4.85 -11.57 -5.26
N MET A 220 -4.03 -12.33 -4.53
CA MET A 220 -3.81 -12.14 -3.09
C MET A 220 -3.03 -10.87 -2.76
N HIS A 221 -2.21 -10.38 -3.69
CA HIS A 221 -1.30 -9.24 -3.50
C HIS A 221 -1.78 -7.97 -4.20
N GLN A 222 -2.88 -8.02 -4.94
CA GLN A 222 -3.56 -6.84 -5.45
C GLN A 222 -4.00 -5.92 -4.30
N LEU A 223 -4.10 -4.61 -4.58
CA LEU A 223 -4.66 -3.66 -3.62
C LEU A 223 -6.06 -4.14 -3.24
N GLY A 224 -6.32 -4.41 -1.96
CA GLY A 224 -7.59 -4.99 -1.49
C GLY A 224 -7.74 -6.51 -1.62
N GLY A 225 -6.83 -7.21 -2.29
CA GLY A 225 -6.92 -8.65 -2.58
C GLY A 225 -7.02 -9.57 -1.35
N ALA A 226 -6.15 -9.39 -0.36
CA ALA A 226 -6.08 -10.26 0.82
C ALA A 226 -7.17 -9.98 1.88
N ARG A 227 -7.71 -8.75 1.95
CA ARG A 227 -8.56 -8.32 3.09
C ARG A 227 -9.76 -7.43 2.75
N ASN A 228 -9.78 -6.74 1.61
CA ASN A 228 -10.82 -5.76 1.26
C ASN A 228 -11.15 -5.80 -0.25
N PHE A 229 -12.11 -6.65 -0.67
CA PHE A 229 -12.66 -6.74 -2.03
C PHE A 229 -11.93 -5.92 -3.12
N GLY A 230 -10.86 -6.52 -3.66
CA GLY A 230 -9.94 -6.05 -4.72
C GLY A 230 -10.20 -4.65 -5.30
N GLY A 231 -9.36 -3.70 -4.88
CA GLY A 231 -9.12 -2.42 -5.56
C GLY A 231 -8.53 -2.61 -6.96
N GLY A 232 -7.55 -3.49 -7.16
CA GLY A 232 -7.05 -3.83 -8.51
C GLY A 232 -5.54 -4.07 -8.58
N ILE A 233 -5.03 -4.24 -9.80
CA ILE A 233 -3.60 -4.33 -10.11
C ILE A 233 -3.00 -2.94 -9.94
N VAL A 234 -1.92 -2.86 -9.18
CA VAL A 234 -1.20 -1.63 -8.87
C VAL A 234 0.27 -1.85 -9.16
N ASP A 235 0.85 -1.02 -10.03
CA ASP A 235 2.30 -0.84 -10.10
C ASP A 235 2.72 0.09 -8.97
N CYS A 236 3.78 -0.27 -8.25
CA CYS A 236 4.29 0.58 -7.18
C CYS A 236 5.82 0.63 -7.11
N GLU A 237 6.32 1.79 -6.77
CA GLU A 237 7.77 2.06 -6.70
C GLU A 237 8.04 3.01 -5.54
N LEU A 238 9.07 2.73 -4.74
CA LEU A 238 9.54 3.69 -3.75
C LEU A 238 10.27 4.82 -4.49
N ILE A 239 9.73 6.03 -4.44
CA ILE A 239 10.41 7.19 -5.01
C ILE A 239 11.65 7.46 -4.17
N ASN A 240 12.80 7.60 -4.83
CA ASN A 240 14.10 7.75 -4.19
C ASN A 240 14.03 8.75 -3.01
N PRO A 241 14.21 8.29 -1.76
CA PRO A 241 14.09 9.14 -0.58
C PRO A 241 15.11 10.29 -0.51
N LEU A 242 16.17 10.26 -1.32
CA LEU A 242 17.14 11.35 -1.45
C LEU A 242 16.63 12.53 -2.29
N TYR A 243 15.49 12.38 -2.98
CA TYR A 243 14.91 13.43 -3.80
C TYR A 243 14.33 14.57 -2.93
N SER A 244 14.66 15.80 -3.32
CA SER A 244 13.98 17.00 -2.83
C SER A 244 12.53 17.06 -3.33
N GLU A 245 11.69 17.90 -2.72
CA GLU A 245 10.31 18.14 -3.20
C GLU A 245 10.24 18.55 -4.69
N THR A 246 11.27 19.25 -5.18
CA THR A 246 11.31 19.67 -6.60
C THR A 246 11.58 18.49 -7.52
N GLU A 247 12.46 17.59 -7.10
CA GLU A 247 12.77 16.34 -7.82
C GLU A 247 11.57 15.38 -7.76
N LEU A 248 10.91 15.27 -6.60
CA LEU A 248 9.65 14.52 -6.44
C LEU A 248 8.57 14.99 -7.42
N ARG A 249 8.33 16.30 -7.52
CA ARG A 249 7.37 16.84 -8.50
C ARG A 249 7.77 16.53 -9.95
N ARG A 250 9.08 16.47 -10.23
CA ARG A 250 9.60 16.17 -11.56
C ARG A 250 9.33 14.72 -11.99
N VAL A 251 9.31 13.76 -11.04
CA VAL A 251 8.93 12.36 -11.31
C VAL A 251 7.57 12.25 -12.02
N PHE A 252 6.63 13.14 -11.67
CA PHE A 252 5.28 13.16 -12.24
C PHE A 252 5.11 14.12 -13.43
N ASP A 253 6.18 14.81 -13.85
CA ASP A 253 6.17 15.73 -14.97
C ASP A 253 6.57 15.01 -16.26
N ARG A 254 5.58 14.45 -16.97
CA ARG A 254 5.76 13.74 -18.25
C ARG A 254 6.51 14.54 -19.34
N GLY A 255 6.63 15.86 -19.21
CA GLY A 255 7.36 16.70 -20.16
C GLY A 255 8.85 16.88 -19.82
N LYS A 256 9.33 16.26 -18.73
CA LYS A 256 10.69 16.45 -18.22
C LYS A 256 11.36 15.11 -17.92
N ASP A 257 12.52 14.91 -18.51
CA ASP A 257 13.40 13.79 -18.18
C ASP A 257 14.08 13.99 -16.82
N PRO A 258 14.51 12.93 -16.11
CA PRO A 258 15.35 13.04 -14.92
C PRO A 258 16.60 13.89 -15.19
N THR A 259 17.06 14.63 -14.16
CA THR A 259 18.29 15.41 -14.27
C THR A 259 19.52 14.56 -13.93
N ASN A 260 20.72 14.96 -14.35
CA ASN A 260 21.96 14.27 -13.96
C ASN A 260 22.09 14.12 -12.44
N LYS A 261 21.71 15.15 -11.67
CA LYS A 261 21.73 15.11 -10.20
C LYS A 261 20.76 14.06 -9.63
N MET A 262 19.63 13.84 -10.28
CA MET A 262 18.72 12.75 -9.88
C MET A 262 19.36 11.39 -10.18
N GLY A 263 20.01 11.25 -11.34
CA GLY A 263 20.77 10.04 -11.67
C GLY A 263 21.88 9.74 -10.66
N GLU A 264 22.66 10.75 -10.26
CA GLU A 264 23.69 10.61 -9.21
C GLU A 264 23.09 10.12 -7.88
N LYS A 265 21.91 10.63 -7.51
CA LYS A 265 21.19 10.17 -6.32
C LYS A 265 20.61 8.77 -6.47
N ASP A 266 20.22 8.37 -7.68
CA ASP A 266 19.72 7.02 -7.96
C ASP A 266 20.84 6.00 -7.86
N ASP A 267 22.03 6.34 -8.37
CA ASP A 267 23.24 5.54 -8.22
C ASP A 267 23.64 5.44 -6.73
N GLU A 268 23.72 6.58 -6.03
CA GLU A 268 24.02 6.63 -4.59
C GLU A 268 22.99 5.82 -3.78
N TRP A 269 21.69 5.96 -4.09
CA TRP A 269 20.63 5.20 -3.45
C TRP A 269 20.79 3.69 -3.69
N GLY A 270 21.04 3.29 -4.93
CA GLY A 270 21.15 1.88 -5.32
C GLY A 270 22.40 1.19 -4.79
N GLU A 271 23.53 1.90 -4.73
CA GLU A 271 24.83 1.33 -4.40
C GLU A 271 25.16 1.43 -2.90
N GLU A 272 24.72 2.48 -2.20
CA GLU A 272 25.11 2.72 -0.81
C GLU A 272 23.94 2.60 0.19
N TYR A 273 22.82 3.28 -0.07
CA TYR A 273 21.74 3.41 0.91
C TYR A 273 20.83 2.19 0.96
N ARG A 274 20.29 1.76 -0.20
CA ARG A 274 19.38 0.61 -0.28
C ARG A 274 20.00 -0.65 0.32
N PRO A 275 21.26 -1.04 0.01
CA PRO A 275 21.87 -2.22 0.61
C PRO A 275 21.98 -2.12 2.14
N ALA A 276 22.40 -0.96 2.67
CA ALA A 276 22.56 -0.76 4.10
C ALA A 276 21.24 -0.90 4.88
N PHE A 277 20.11 -0.43 4.34
CA PHE A 277 18.81 -0.59 4.98
C PHE A 277 18.28 -2.02 4.91
N VAL A 278 18.54 -2.72 3.80
CA VAL A 278 18.16 -4.13 3.65
C VAL A 278 18.98 -4.99 4.60
N GLU A 279 20.28 -4.72 4.76
CA GLU A 279 21.14 -5.39 5.73
C GLU A 279 20.64 -5.18 7.17
N ALA A 280 20.30 -3.94 7.55
CA ALA A 280 19.72 -3.67 8.87
C ALA A 280 18.36 -4.39 9.11
N LEU A 281 17.54 -4.56 8.06
CA LEU A 281 16.33 -5.38 8.15
C LEU A 281 16.68 -6.85 8.39
N GLU A 282 17.66 -7.37 7.68
CA GLU A 282 18.09 -8.77 7.79
C GLU A 282 18.64 -9.07 9.18
N GLU A 283 19.53 -8.21 9.69
CA GLU A 283 20.00 -8.27 11.07
C GLU A 283 18.83 -8.28 12.06
N ARG A 284 17.87 -7.35 11.91
CA ARG A 284 16.69 -7.29 12.78
C ARG A 284 15.84 -8.55 12.73
N ILE A 285 15.72 -9.19 11.57
CA ILE A 285 14.96 -10.43 11.41
C ILE A 285 15.70 -11.62 12.03
N GLU A 286 17.02 -11.68 11.87
CA GLU A 286 17.89 -12.73 12.42
C GLU A 286 18.01 -12.68 13.94
N GLU A 287 18.06 -11.47 14.52
CA GLU A 287 17.97 -11.26 15.96
C GLU A 287 16.66 -11.82 16.55
N GLY A 288 15.60 -11.82 15.74
CA GLY A 288 14.28 -12.29 16.11
C GLY A 288 13.50 -11.28 16.95
N TRP A 289 12.64 -11.79 17.82
CA TRP A 289 11.80 -11.03 18.72
C TRP A 289 11.60 -11.77 20.03
#